data_AF-A0AA47MV83-F1
#
_entry.id   AF-A0AA47MV83-F1
#
_cell.length_a   1.000
_cell.length_b   1.000
_cell.length_c   1.000
_cell.angle_alpha   90.00
_cell.angle_beta   90.00
_cell.angle_gamma   90.00
#
_symmetry.space_group_name_H-M   'P 1'
#
loop_
_entity.id
_entity.type
_entity.pdbx_description
1 polymer ?
#
loop_
_entity_poly.entity_id
_entity_poly.type
_entity_poly.pdbx_seq_one_letter_code
_entity_poly.pdbx_strand_id
1 'polypeptide(L)'
;MLLFHDPFLISWWHEKPVESRKDFIIPLDMETDSIDDMYAGCRSETAALIDQLGVVKWHVNNQFSQSWTYIEAQAKRPAHKHLRDDHAKVLYMYTFWKLKDFRESFDQKVKALKQGYSTYGFRFHYLYFYLTDAIQMLRGNQTWCRTTYLHTDKRFSQGVINEEIRLGTFTLTASKNTSHLSSDAALRLQCVLHLNSIADTSEMEESDEPVGPLDGQFEYKQNICGPCLPANI
;
A
#
# COMPACT_ATOMS: atom_id res chain seq x y z
N MET A 1 -44.06 -47.75 16.09
CA MET A 1 -43.66 -46.49 15.42
C MET A 1 -43.64 -45.42 16.51
N LEU A 2 -42.48 -45.27 17.16
CA LEU A 2 -42.27 -44.27 18.22
C LEU A 2 -41.74 -43.01 17.53
N LEU A 3 -42.52 -41.94 17.51
CA LEU A 3 -41.98 -40.60 17.26
C LEU A 3 -41.76 -39.95 18.61
N PHE A 4 -40.48 -39.81 18.96
CA PHE A 4 -40.01 -39.10 20.16
C PHE A 4 -40.35 -37.60 20.04
N HIS A 5 -41.01 -37.07 21.06
CA HIS A 5 -40.94 -35.65 21.41
C HIS A 5 -39.62 -35.39 22.13
N ASP A 6 -38.83 -34.43 21.66
CA ASP A 6 -37.75 -33.83 22.47
C ASP A 6 -37.98 -32.31 22.58
N PRO A 7 -38.26 -31.79 23.79
CA PRO A 7 -38.55 -30.38 24.02
C PRO A 7 -37.37 -29.63 24.65
N PHE A 8 -36.13 -29.73 24.18
CA PHE A 8 -35.03 -28.88 24.70
C PHE A 8 -33.99 -28.49 23.65
N LEU A 9 -34.30 -27.47 22.83
CA LEU A 9 -33.31 -26.66 22.11
C LEU A 9 -33.57 -25.17 22.33
N ILE A 10 -33.52 -24.72 23.58
CA ILE A 10 -33.24 -23.31 23.90
C ILE A 10 -31.72 -23.21 23.98
N SER A 11 -31.07 -23.07 22.82
CA SER A 11 -29.70 -22.57 22.81
C SER A 11 -29.78 -21.05 23.02
N TRP A 12 -29.22 -20.63 24.15
CA TRP A 12 -29.02 -19.24 24.50
C TRP A 12 -28.13 -18.58 23.44
N TRP A 13 -28.74 -17.85 22.51
CA TRP A 13 -28.03 -16.88 21.70
C TRP A 13 -27.66 -15.72 22.62
N HIS A 14 -26.49 -15.80 23.23
CA HIS A 14 -25.82 -14.61 23.73
C HIS A 14 -25.46 -13.76 22.51
N GLU A 15 -26.32 -12.78 22.20
CA GLU A 15 -25.89 -11.61 21.45
C GLU A 15 -24.72 -11.02 22.23
N LYS A 16 -23.52 -11.14 21.67
CA LYS A 16 -22.36 -10.41 22.20
C LYS A 16 -22.75 -8.92 22.16
N PRO A 17 -22.60 -8.17 23.27
CA PRO A 17 -22.87 -6.75 23.23
C PRO A 17 -22.01 -6.14 22.12
N VAL A 18 -22.64 -5.35 21.25
CA VAL A 18 -21.95 -4.52 20.27
C VAL A 18 -21.07 -3.58 21.07
N GLU A 19 -19.80 -3.93 21.18
CA GLU A 19 -18.80 -3.08 21.80
C GLU A 19 -18.73 -1.82 20.95
N SER A 20 -19.20 -0.71 21.52
CA SER A 20 -19.23 0.58 20.84
C SER A 20 -17.80 0.94 20.45
N ARG A 21 -17.45 0.76 19.17
CA ARG A 21 -16.17 1.16 18.62
C ARG A 21 -16.00 2.65 18.95
N LYS A 22 -15.06 2.96 19.84
CA LYS A 22 -14.74 4.34 20.19
C LYS A 22 -14.16 4.97 18.92
N ASP A 23 -14.96 5.76 18.21
CA ASP A 23 -14.58 6.37 16.95
C ASP A 23 -13.39 7.33 17.19
N PHE A 24 -12.18 6.87 16.88
CA PHE A 24 -10.97 7.68 16.97
C PHE A 24 -10.87 8.53 15.69
N ILE A 25 -10.91 9.86 15.84
CA ILE A 25 -10.70 10.81 14.75
C ILE A 25 -9.20 11.00 14.58
N ILE A 26 -8.68 10.73 13.39
CA ILE A 26 -7.28 10.87 13.02
C ILE A 26 -7.05 12.30 12.48
N PRO A 27 -6.13 13.09 13.07
CA PRO A 27 -5.77 14.39 12.50
C PRO A 27 -5.09 14.20 11.14
N LEU A 28 -5.35 15.11 10.21
CA LEU A 28 -4.58 15.22 8.97
C LEU A 28 -3.48 16.25 9.20
N ASP A 29 -2.22 15.83 9.03
CA ASP A 29 -1.04 16.68 9.20
C ASP A 29 0.02 16.36 8.13
N MET A 30 1.25 16.79 8.36
CA MET A 30 2.39 16.58 7.45
C MET A 30 3.06 15.22 7.59
N GLU A 31 2.63 14.38 8.54
CA GLU A 31 3.15 13.04 8.81
C GLU A 31 4.68 13.05 8.97
N THR A 32 5.21 13.94 9.82
CA THR A 32 6.65 14.27 9.86
C THR A 32 7.56 13.10 10.23
N ASP A 33 7.00 12.07 10.88
CA ASP A 33 7.69 10.85 11.30
C ASP A 33 7.73 9.77 10.20
N SER A 34 7.11 10.03 9.05
CA SER A 34 7.12 9.10 7.93
C SER A 34 8.39 9.19 7.10
N ILE A 35 8.84 8.04 6.61
CA ILE A 35 9.90 7.93 5.62
C ILE A 35 9.41 8.54 4.30
N ASP A 36 10.20 9.46 3.76
CA ASP A 36 9.87 10.29 2.59
C ASP A 36 11.06 10.44 1.62
N ASP A 37 12.05 9.54 1.68
CA ASP A 37 13.21 9.58 0.81
C ASP A 37 12.81 9.36 -0.65
N MET A 38 13.30 10.24 -1.51
CA MET A 38 13.06 10.27 -2.96
C MET A 38 14.32 9.96 -3.76
N TYR A 39 15.44 9.66 -3.10
CA TYR A 39 16.73 9.31 -3.70
C TYR A 39 17.28 10.35 -4.67
N ALA A 40 16.91 11.62 -4.49
CA ALA A 40 17.38 12.72 -5.33
C ALA A 40 18.91 12.86 -5.18
N GLY A 41 19.65 12.65 -6.26
CA GLY A 41 21.10 12.75 -6.27
C GLY A 41 21.86 11.50 -5.78
N CYS A 42 21.18 10.42 -5.38
CA CYS A 42 21.84 9.14 -5.04
C CYS A 42 21.13 7.90 -5.58
N ARG A 43 20.14 8.08 -6.48
CA ARG A 43 19.32 6.98 -7.02
C ARG A 43 20.18 5.86 -7.61
N SER A 44 21.19 6.22 -8.39
CA SER A 44 22.06 5.25 -9.08
C SER A 44 22.91 4.46 -8.10
N GLU A 45 23.50 5.13 -7.12
CA GLU A 45 24.31 4.54 -6.05
C GLU A 45 23.46 3.62 -5.18
N THR A 46 22.25 4.04 -4.83
CA THR A 46 21.30 3.25 -4.05
C THR A 46 20.84 2.01 -4.83
N ALA A 47 20.51 2.16 -6.11
CA ALA A 47 20.19 1.04 -6.99
C ALA A 47 21.32 0.01 -7.02
N ALA A 48 22.56 0.46 -7.24
CA ALA A 48 23.73 -0.40 -7.31
C ALA A 48 23.96 -1.16 -5.99
N LEU A 49 23.81 -0.48 -4.85
CA LEU A 49 23.95 -1.10 -3.54
C LEU A 49 22.87 -2.16 -3.29
N ILE A 50 21.61 -1.83 -3.58
CA ILE A 50 20.49 -2.77 -3.41
C ILE A 50 20.64 -3.97 -4.35
N ASP A 51 21.07 -3.76 -5.59
CA ASP A 51 21.31 -4.82 -6.57
C ASP A 51 22.48 -5.71 -6.17
N GLN A 52 23.57 -5.12 -5.64
CA GLN A 52 24.72 -5.86 -5.13
C GLN A 52 24.36 -6.75 -3.92
N LEU A 53 23.55 -6.23 -3.00
CA LEU A 53 23.09 -6.97 -1.84
C LEU A 53 22.03 -8.03 -2.20
N GLY A 54 21.31 -7.79 -3.30
CA GLY A 54 20.27 -8.65 -3.82
C GLY A 54 19.05 -8.74 -2.91
N VAL A 55 18.00 -9.40 -3.41
CA VAL A 55 16.79 -9.66 -2.61
C VAL A 55 17.07 -10.55 -1.40
N VAL A 56 18.13 -11.38 -1.47
CA VAL A 56 18.48 -12.36 -0.45
C VAL A 56 18.72 -11.74 0.92
N LYS A 57 19.35 -10.56 0.96
CA LYS A 57 19.56 -9.82 2.21
C LYS A 57 18.26 -9.52 2.95
N TRP A 58 17.15 -9.43 2.22
CA TRP A 58 15.84 -9.02 2.75
C TRP A 58 14.97 -10.21 3.16
N HIS A 59 15.38 -11.45 2.85
CA HIS A 59 14.70 -12.65 3.34
C HIS A 59 14.79 -12.84 4.86
N VAL A 60 15.64 -12.07 5.57
CA VAL A 60 15.64 -11.98 7.04
C VAL A 60 14.31 -11.47 7.59
N ASN A 61 13.52 -10.78 6.77
CA ASN A 61 12.14 -10.45 7.05
C ASN A 61 11.25 -11.57 6.51
N ASN A 62 10.76 -12.44 7.40
CA ASN A 62 9.94 -13.60 7.02
C ASN A 62 8.68 -13.19 6.24
N GLN A 63 8.03 -12.09 6.61
CA GLN A 63 6.84 -11.59 5.90
C GLN A 63 7.20 -11.16 4.47
N PHE A 64 8.30 -10.43 4.32
CA PHE A 64 8.83 -10.07 3.00
C PHE A 64 9.20 -11.31 2.18
N SER A 65 9.90 -12.27 2.79
CA SER A 65 10.32 -13.48 2.12
C SER A 65 9.16 -14.29 1.55
N GLN A 66 8.11 -14.50 2.36
CA GLN A 66 6.92 -15.24 1.92
C GLN A 66 6.18 -14.51 0.79
N SER A 67 5.98 -13.20 0.95
CA SER A 67 5.36 -12.37 -0.09
C SER A 67 6.18 -12.37 -1.38
N TRP A 68 7.51 -12.29 -1.28
CA TRP A 68 8.41 -12.33 -2.44
C TRP A 68 8.30 -13.65 -3.20
N THR A 69 8.43 -14.79 -2.51
CA THR A 69 8.31 -16.11 -3.13
C THR A 69 6.96 -16.29 -3.84
N TYR A 70 5.89 -15.80 -3.24
CA TYR A 70 4.56 -15.85 -3.85
C TYR A 70 4.50 -15.01 -5.14
N ILE A 71 4.99 -13.77 -5.09
CA ILE A 71 4.90 -12.85 -6.23
C ILE A 71 5.90 -13.19 -7.33
N GLU A 72 7.06 -13.73 -7.02
CA GLU A 72 8.04 -14.14 -8.03
C GLU A 72 7.47 -15.17 -9.01
N ALA A 73 6.57 -16.05 -8.54
CA ALA A 73 5.87 -17.01 -9.40
C ALA A 73 4.71 -16.40 -10.21
N GLN A 74 4.21 -15.21 -9.83
CA GLN A 74 2.98 -14.61 -10.36
C GLN A 74 3.24 -13.34 -11.19
N ALA A 75 4.33 -12.63 -10.91
CA ALA A 75 4.63 -11.34 -11.51
C ALA A 75 4.92 -11.50 -13.00
N LYS A 76 4.13 -10.81 -13.82
CA LYS A 76 4.39 -10.68 -15.24
C LYS A 76 5.51 -9.67 -15.46
N ARG A 77 6.25 -9.82 -16.57
CA ARG A 77 7.20 -8.80 -17.00
C ARG A 77 6.47 -7.46 -17.22
N PRO A 78 7.08 -6.33 -16.85
CA PRO A 78 6.43 -5.05 -17.05
C PRO A 78 6.26 -4.75 -18.54
N ALA A 79 5.07 -4.30 -18.93
CA ALA A 79 4.83 -3.78 -20.29
C ALA A 79 5.53 -2.43 -20.52
N HIS A 80 5.73 -1.66 -19.44
CA HIS A 80 6.36 -0.36 -19.49
C HIS A 80 7.88 -0.47 -19.67
N LYS A 81 8.41 0.03 -20.79
CA LYS A 81 9.82 -0.09 -21.19
C LYS A 81 10.88 0.43 -20.20
N HIS A 82 10.48 1.30 -19.27
CA HIS A 82 11.38 1.86 -18.24
C HIS A 82 11.32 1.11 -16.90
N LEU A 83 10.40 0.15 -16.77
CA LEU A 83 10.33 -0.71 -15.59
C LEU A 83 11.17 -1.97 -15.81
N ARG A 84 11.72 -2.48 -14.71
CA ARG A 84 12.52 -3.71 -14.64
C ARG A 84 11.63 -4.78 -13.98
N ASP A 85 12.03 -6.04 -14.06
CA ASP A 85 11.29 -7.13 -13.42
C ASP A 85 11.10 -6.88 -11.91
N ASP A 86 12.11 -6.33 -11.23
CA ASP A 86 12.00 -6.02 -9.80
C ASP A 86 11.03 -4.86 -9.51
N HIS A 87 10.90 -3.89 -10.41
CA HIS A 87 9.83 -2.88 -10.32
C HIS A 87 8.45 -3.55 -10.37
N ALA A 88 8.24 -4.45 -11.34
CA ALA A 88 6.97 -5.16 -11.47
C ALA A 88 6.67 -5.98 -10.21
N LYS A 89 7.63 -6.77 -9.72
CA LYS A 89 7.46 -7.59 -8.50
C LYS A 89 7.06 -6.76 -7.29
N VAL A 90 7.75 -5.65 -7.00
CA VAL A 90 7.40 -4.85 -5.82
C VAL A 90 6.04 -4.16 -5.95
N LEU A 91 5.67 -3.76 -7.16
CA LEU A 91 4.35 -3.19 -7.43
C LEU A 91 3.26 -4.24 -7.22
N TYR A 92 3.45 -5.46 -7.72
CA TYR A 92 2.57 -6.60 -7.45
C TYR A 92 2.51 -6.92 -5.95
N MET A 93 3.64 -6.96 -5.25
CA MET A 93 3.66 -7.17 -3.78
C MET A 93 2.83 -6.14 -3.03
N TYR A 94 2.83 -4.90 -3.50
CA TYR A 94 2.10 -3.81 -2.86
C TYR A 94 0.60 -3.78 -3.24
N THR A 95 0.24 -4.06 -4.50
CA THR A 95 -1.15 -3.99 -4.97
C THR A 95 -1.94 -5.27 -4.73
N PHE A 96 -1.29 -6.43 -4.68
CA PHE A 96 -2.00 -7.70 -4.67
C PHE A 96 -2.81 -7.89 -3.39
N TRP A 97 -4.11 -8.18 -3.55
CA TRP A 97 -5.06 -8.16 -2.45
C TRP A 97 -4.78 -9.19 -1.35
N LYS A 98 -4.25 -10.37 -1.71
CA LYS A 98 -3.87 -11.42 -0.73
C LYS A 98 -2.68 -11.02 0.15
N LEU A 99 -1.96 -9.95 -0.21
CA LEU A 99 -0.84 -9.42 0.56
C LEU A 99 -1.23 -8.18 1.38
N LYS A 100 -2.52 -7.99 1.68
CA LYS A 100 -3.02 -6.88 2.50
C LYS A 100 -2.26 -6.73 3.82
N ASP A 101 -2.07 -7.81 4.58
CA ASP A 101 -1.38 -7.77 5.88
C ASP A 101 0.11 -7.39 5.74
N PHE A 102 0.73 -7.79 4.64
CA PHE A 102 2.10 -7.38 4.29
C PHE A 102 2.18 -5.90 3.96
N ARG A 103 1.27 -5.40 3.11
CA ARG A 103 1.15 -3.98 2.79
C ARG A 103 0.93 -3.16 4.06
N GLU A 104 -0.01 -3.54 4.93
CA GLU A 104 -0.29 -2.79 6.16
C GLU A 104 0.91 -2.76 7.12
N SER A 105 1.62 -3.88 7.27
CA SER A 105 2.87 -3.96 8.05
C SER A 105 3.96 -3.03 7.48
N PHE A 106 4.13 -3.03 6.16
CA PHE A 106 5.04 -2.13 5.48
C PHE A 106 4.65 -0.66 5.68
N ASP A 107 3.40 -0.29 5.43
CA ASP A 107 2.88 1.08 5.55
C ASP A 107 3.03 1.62 6.98
N GLN A 108 2.77 0.79 7.99
CA GLN A 108 3.01 1.16 9.39
C GLN A 108 4.48 1.49 9.67
N LYS A 109 5.40 0.72 9.08
CA LYS A 109 6.84 0.96 9.24
C LYS A 109 7.28 2.22 8.50
N VAL A 110 6.79 2.43 7.28
CA VAL A 110 7.02 3.66 6.51
C VAL A 110 6.54 4.87 7.29
N LYS A 111 5.34 4.78 7.88
CA LYS A 111 4.72 5.87 8.64
C LYS A 111 5.47 6.25 9.92
N ALA A 112 6.10 5.29 10.60
CA ALA A 112 6.63 5.49 11.95
C ALA A 112 8.16 5.50 12.08
N LEU A 113 8.91 5.03 11.07
CA LEU A 113 10.34 4.74 11.22
C LEU A 113 11.27 5.70 10.45
N LYS A 114 10.93 6.98 10.29
CA LYS A 114 11.87 7.95 9.69
C LYS A 114 13.23 7.97 10.40
N GLN A 115 13.23 8.07 11.73
CA GLN A 115 14.47 8.05 12.52
C GLN A 115 15.21 6.70 12.46
N GLY A 116 14.48 5.62 12.22
CA GLY A 116 15.02 4.26 12.10
C GLY A 116 15.43 3.88 10.68
N TYR A 117 15.17 4.72 9.67
CA TYR A 117 15.36 4.40 8.26
C TYR A 117 16.81 4.03 7.95
N SER A 118 17.78 4.75 8.52
CA SER A 118 19.20 4.47 8.30
C SER A 118 19.77 3.32 9.13
N THR A 119 18.93 2.56 9.83
CA THR A 119 19.33 1.49 10.76
C THR A 119 18.76 0.13 10.33
N TYR A 120 19.24 -0.94 10.97
CA TYR A 120 18.65 -2.29 10.85
C TYR A 120 17.18 -2.41 11.31
N GLY A 121 16.61 -1.34 11.88
CA GLY A 121 15.23 -1.27 12.33
C GLY A 121 14.23 -1.19 11.17
N PHE A 122 14.59 -0.57 10.06
CA PHE A 122 13.79 -0.62 8.82
C PHE A 122 14.28 -1.79 7.98
N ARG A 123 13.41 -2.76 7.68
CA ARG A 123 13.78 -4.00 6.95
C ARG A 123 13.08 -4.12 5.61
N PHE A 124 12.70 -2.98 5.05
CA PHE A 124 11.94 -2.87 3.81
C PHE A 124 12.63 -1.97 2.79
N HIS A 125 13.95 -1.71 2.90
CA HIS A 125 14.64 -0.79 1.97
C HIS A 125 14.53 -1.24 0.52
N TYR A 126 14.63 -2.54 0.25
CA TYR A 126 14.43 -3.07 -1.11
C TYR A 126 13.05 -2.70 -1.66
N LEU A 127 11.99 -3.02 -0.90
CA LEU A 127 10.62 -2.70 -1.30
C LEU A 127 10.42 -1.19 -1.47
N TYR A 128 10.84 -0.41 -0.47
CA TYR A 128 10.66 1.03 -0.44
C TYR A 128 11.40 1.72 -1.59
N PHE A 129 12.65 1.34 -1.87
CA PHE A 129 13.43 1.87 -2.99
C PHE A 129 12.75 1.55 -4.32
N TYR A 130 12.49 0.28 -4.61
CA TYR A 130 11.95 -0.12 -5.90
C TYR A 130 10.52 0.39 -6.12
N LEU A 131 9.71 0.53 -5.06
CA LEU A 131 8.37 1.10 -5.15
C LEU A 131 8.45 2.61 -5.46
N THR A 132 9.32 3.34 -4.76
CA THR A 132 9.59 4.76 -5.02
C THR A 132 10.10 4.97 -6.45
N ASP A 133 11.07 4.16 -6.87
CA ASP A 133 11.69 4.26 -8.19
C ASP A 133 10.67 3.97 -9.31
N ALA A 134 9.88 2.90 -9.17
CA ALA A 134 8.83 2.56 -10.13
C ALA A 134 7.80 3.69 -10.28
N ILE A 135 7.37 4.28 -9.16
CA ILE A 135 6.41 5.40 -9.15
C ILE A 135 7.00 6.63 -9.85
N GLN A 136 8.27 6.95 -9.59
CA GLN A 136 8.97 8.05 -10.27
C GLN A 136 9.06 7.82 -11.79
N MET A 137 9.37 6.60 -12.23
CA MET A 137 9.43 6.23 -13.65
C MET A 137 8.07 6.34 -14.35
N LEU A 138 7.00 5.92 -13.67
CA LEU A 138 5.65 5.95 -14.22
C LEU A 138 5.09 7.37 -14.27
N ARG A 139 5.42 8.21 -13.29
CA ARG A 139 5.08 9.64 -13.31
C ARG A 139 5.68 10.35 -14.50
N GLY A 140 6.92 10.02 -14.89
CA GLY A 140 7.57 10.64 -16.05
C GLY A 140 6.75 10.54 -17.34
N ASN A 141 5.85 9.56 -17.44
CA ASN A 141 5.00 9.33 -18.59
C ASN A 141 3.56 9.83 -18.43
N GLN A 142 3.17 10.35 -17.26
CA GLN A 142 1.81 10.84 -17.02
C GLN A 142 1.66 12.30 -17.42
N THR A 143 0.74 12.58 -18.35
CA THR A 143 0.50 13.91 -18.91
C THR A 143 -0.68 14.66 -18.30
N TRP A 144 -1.56 13.98 -17.56
CA TRP A 144 -2.74 14.58 -16.92
C TRP A 144 -2.90 14.14 -15.46
N CYS A 145 -3.57 14.96 -14.66
CA CYS A 145 -4.02 14.60 -13.32
C CYS A 145 -5.31 13.77 -13.37
N ARG A 146 -5.44 12.77 -12.48
CA ARG A 146 -6.72 12.08 -12.23
C ARG A 146 -7.26 12.41 -10.84
N THR A 147 -8.59 12.39 -10.73
CA THR A 147 -9.28 12.43 -9.44
C THR A 147 -9.54 10.99 -9.01
N THR A 148 -9.20 10.67 -7.76
CA THR A 148 -9.40 9.34 -7.17
C THR A 148 -9.98 9.44 -5.78
N TYR A 149 -10.31 8.29 -5.21
CA TYR A 149 -10.95 8.18 -3.92
C TYR A 149 -10.21 7.15 -3.07
N LEU A 150 -9.77 7.56 -1.88
CA LEU A 150 -9.29 6.66 -0.85
C LEU A 150 -10.47 6.24 0.03
N HIS A 151 -10.84 4.97 -0.04
CA HIS A 151 -11.86 4.37 0.83
C HIS A 151 -11.21 3.81 2.10
N THR A 152 -11.76 4.17 3.25
CA THR A 152 -11.22 3.74 4.54
C THR A 152 -12.26 3.78 5.64
N ASP A 153 -12.13 2.85 6.58
CA ASP A 153 -12.89 2.80 7.83
C ASP A 153 -12.41 3.85 8.85
N LYS A 154 -11.28 4.51 8.58
CA LYS A 154 -10.72 5.58 9.39
C LYS A 154 -11.49 6.87 9.19
N ARG A 155 -11.75 7.58 10.29
CA ARG A 155 -12.32 8.92 10.27
C ARG A 155 -11.22 9.95 10.44
N PHE A 156 -11.18 10.94 9.56
CA PHE A 156 -10.22 12.03 9.62
C PHE A 156 -10.85 13.32 10.13
N SER A 157 -10.04 14.20 10.71
CA SER A 157 -10.46 15.56 11.07
C SER A 157 -10.99 16.30 9.84
N GLN A 158 -12.20 16.87 9.95
CA GLN A 158 -12.78 17.71 8.90
C GLN A 158 -12.31 19.16 9.04
N GLY A 159 -12.50 19.96 7.97
CA GLY A 159 -12.26 21.41 8.03
C GLY A 159 -10.81 21.85 7.81
N VAL A 160 -9.96 20.94 7.31
CA VAL A 160 -8.56 21.22 6.96
C VAL A 160 -8.52 21.97 5.62
N ILE A 161 -8.75 23.28 5.67
CA ILE A 161 -8.77 24.17 4.49
C ILE A 161 -7.44 24.93 4.43
N ASN A 162 -6.80 24.93 3.26
CA ASN A 162 -5.52 25.61 3.00
C ASN A 162 -4.34 25.09 3.83
N GLU A 163 -4.44 23.90 4.43
CA GLU A 163 -3.29 23.25 5.05
C GLU A 163 -2.61 22.31 4.06
N GLU A 164 -1.30 22.15 4.24
CA GLU A 164 -0.54 21.13 3.56
C GLU A 164 -0.73 19.81 4.34
N ILE A 165 -1.04 18.74 3.60
CA ILE A 165 -1.35 17.43 4.17
C ILE A 165 -0.53 16.38 3.45
N ARG A 166 -0.04 15.41 4.20
CA ARG A 166 0.62 14.21 3.68
C ARG A 166 -0.04 12.96 4.26
N LEU A 167 -0.09 11.88 3.48
CA LEU A 167 -0.59 10.59 3.97
C LEU A 167 0.48 9.77 4.71
N GLY A 168 1.75 10.14 4.53
CA GLY A 168 2.90 9.54 5.20
C GLY A 168 3.22 8.11 4.74
N THR A 169 2.54 7.61 3.71
CA THR A 169 2.78 6.29 3.14
C THR A 169 2.28 6.24 1.70
N PHE A 170 2.65 5.17 0.98
CA PHE A 170 2.04 4.84 -0.30
C PHE A 170 0.54 4.60 -0.09
N THR A 171 -0.30 5.02 -1.04
CA THR A 171 -1.76 4.93 -0.88
C THR A 171 -2.40 4.37 -2.13
N LEU A 172 -3.17 3.30 -1.97
CA LEU A 172 -4.03 2.74 -3.02
C LEU A 172 -5.37 3.47 -3.01
N THR A 173 -5.80 3.90 -4.19
CA THR A 173 -7.03 4.68 -4.39
C THR A 173 -7.81 4.13 -5.59
N ALA A 174 -9.11 4.35 -5.58
CA ALA A 174 -10.02 3.91 -6.63
C ALA A 174 -10.37 5.05 -7.59
N SER A 175 -10.61 4.69 -8.86
CA SER A 175 -11.08 5.61 -9.90
C SER A 175 -12.50 6.13 -9.65
N LYS A 176 -13.34 5.31 -8.98
CA LYS A 176 -14.75 5.58 -8.74
C LYS A 176 -15.00 5.81 -7.26
N ASN A 177 -15.92 6.73 -6.96
CA ASN A 177 -16.42 6.86 -5.60
C ASN A 177 -17.55 5.86 -5.35
N THR A 178 -17.25 4.77 -4.65
CA THR A 178 -18.23 3.77 -4.23
C THR A 178 -18.74 3.98 -2.81
N SER A 179 -18.47 5.14 -2.18
CA SER A 179 -18.87 5.42 -0.78
C SER A 179 -20.38 5.46 -0.57
N HIS A 180 -21.19 5.48 -1.64
CA HIS A 180 -22.65 5.32 -1.52
C HIS A 180 -23.08 3.86 -1.21
N LEU A 181 -22.17 2.88 -1.34
CA LEU A 181 -22.45 1.46 -1.13
C LEU A 181 -21.93 0.93 0.22
N SER A 182 -21.20 1.73 1.00
CA SER A 182 -20.63 1.38 2.31
C SER A 182 -20.69 2.55 3.28
N SER A 183 -20.71 2.29 4.59
CA SER A 183 -20.64 3.30 5.66
C SER A 183 -19.25 3.93 5.84
N ASP A 184 -18.34 3.75 4.87
CA ASP A 184 -16.93 4.14 4.95
C ASP A 184 -16.71 5.61 4.57
N ALA A 185 -15.70 6.23 5.17
CA ALA A 185 -15.25 7.54 4.76
C ALA A 185 -14.48 7.44 3.42
N ALA A 186 -14.68 8.41 2.54
CA ALA A 186 -13.92 8.55 1.31
C ALA A 186 -13.20 9.90 1.27
N LEU A 187 -11.87 9.87 1.14
CA LEU A 187 -11.08 11.06 0.87
C LEU A 187 -10.93 11.24 -0.64
N ARG A 188 -11.38 12.38 -1.17
CA ARG A 188 -11.22 12.73 -2.59
C ARG A 188 -9.84 13.32 -2.82
N LEU A 189 -9.08 12.70 -3.70
CA LEU A 189 -7.70 13.03 -4.00
C LEU A 189 -7.58 13.53 -5.44
N GLN A 190 -6.71 14.50 -5.67
CA GLN A 190 -6.50 15.11 -6.98
C GLN A 190 -5.02 15.01 -7.38
N CYS A 191 -4.77 14.85 -8.68
CA CYS A 191 -3.41 14.71 -9.23
C CYS A 191 -2.67 13.44 -8.79
N VAL A 192 -3.40 12.33 -8.81
CA VAL A 192 -2.92 10.99 -8.45
C VAL A 192 -2.29 10.29 -9.65
N LEU A 193 -1.26 9.46 -9.39
CA LEU A 193 -0.60 8.66 -10.41
C LEU A 193 -1.45 7.46 -10.79
N HIS A 194 -1.57 7.22 -12.09
CA HIS A 194 -2.35 6.12 -12.59
C HIS A 194 -1.47 5.00 -13.13
N LEU A 195 -1.59 3.83 -12.52
CA LEU A 195 -0.90 2.63 -12.94
C LEU A 195 -1.66 1.90 -14.06
N ASN A 196 -1.67 2.49 -15.26
CA ASN A 196 -2.25 1.82 -16.43
C ASN A 196 -1.33 0.80 -17.10
N SER A 197 -0.08 0.68 -16.66
CA SER A 197 0.99 0.09 -17.50
C SER A 197 1.92 -0.88 -16.78
N ILE A 198 1.64 -1.26 -15.53
CA ILE A 198 2.53 -2.19 -14.81
C ILE A 198 2.35 -3.63 -15.30
N ALA A 199 1.17 -3.95 -15.79
CA ALA A 199 0.83 -5.02 -16.72
C ALA A 199 -0.64 -4.77 -17.13
N ASP A 200 -1.24 -5.62 -17.96
CA ASP A 200 -2.67 -5.93 -17.85
C ASP A 200 -3.00 -6.43 -16.43
N THR A 201 -2.95 -5.56 -15.42
CA THR A 201 -3.27 -5.87 -14.02
C THR A 201 -4.78 -5.79 -13.83
N SER A 202 -5.50 -6.66 -14.52
CA SER A 202 -6.87 -7.06 -14.14
C SER A 202 -7.27 -8.45 -14.64
N GLU A 203 -6.45 -9.14 -15.44
CA GLU A 203 -6.67 -10.57 -15.74
C GLU A 203 -5.69 -11.43 -14.93
N MET A 204 -5.92 -11.46 -13.62
CA MET A 204 -5.62 -12.63 -12.80
C MET A 204 -6.93 -13.42 -12.75
N GLU A 205 -6.92 -14.63 -13.31
CA GLU A 205 -8.11 -15.49 -13.40
C GLU A 205 -8.91 -15.50 -12.10
N GLU A 206 -10.17 -15.11 -12.27
CA GLU A 206 -11.26 -15.14 -11.31
C GLU A 206 -11.43 -16.58 -10.81
N SER A 207 -11.05 -16.81 -9.55
CA SER A 207 -11.50 -17.99 -8.80
C SER A 207 -12.15 -17.49 -7.52
N ASP A 208 -13.49 -17.51 -7.57
CA ASP A 208 -14.47 -17.46 -6.49
C ASP A 208 -14.18 -16.53 -5.30
N GLU A 209 -14.20 -15.21 -5.54
CA GLU A 209 -14.73 -14.22 -4.58
C GLU A 209 -14.94 -12.85 -5.28
N PRO A 210 -16.06 -12.15 -5.09
CA PRO A 210 -16.37 -10.92 -5.81
C PRO A 210 -15.64 -9.73 -5.20
N VAL A 211 -14.42 -9.47 -5.62
CA VAL A 211 -13.77 -8.17 -5.43
C VAL A 211 -13.47 -7.62 -6.82
N GLY A 212 -14.22 -6.60 -7.22
CA GLY A 212 -14.08 -5.95 -8.52
C GLY A 212 -12.65 -5.49 -8.80
N PRO A 213 -12.29 -5.25 -10.07
CA PRO A 213 -10.92 -4.96 -10.48
C PRO A 213 -10.35 -3.83 -9.63
N LEU A 214 -9.24 -4.11 -8.93
CA LEU A 214 -8.45 -3.09 -8.28
C LEU A 214 -7.78 -2.27 -9.40
N ASP A 215 -8.51 -1.28 -9.92
CA ASP A 215 -7.97 -0.11 -10.61
C ASP A 215 -7.04 0.61 -9.60
N GLY A 216 -5.86 0.06 -9.33
CA GLY A 216 -4.93 0.60 -8.36
C GLY A 216 -4.40 1.93 -8.84
N GLN A 217 -4.95 3.05 -8.35
CA GLN A 217 -4.41 4.38 -8.58
C GLN A 217 -3.62 4.80 -7.34
N PHE A 218 -2.42 5.33 -7.54
CA PHE A 218 -1.46 5.58 -6.46
C PHE A 218 -1.36 7.06 -6.22
N GLU A 219 -1.69 7.51 -5.00
CA GLU A 219 -1.33 8.87 -4.64
C GLU A 219 0.08 8.88 -4.06
N TYR A 220 0.95 9.61 -4.73
CA TYR A 220 2.27 9.97 -4.23
C TYR A 220 2.37 11.49 -4.27
N LYS A 221 2.15 12.15 -3.14
CA LYS A 221 2.41 13.60 -3.03
C LYS A 221 3.85 13.84 -2.61
N GLN A 222 4.52 14.59 -3.47
CA GLN A 222 5.93 14.93 -3.44
C GLN A 222 6.16 16.13 -2.53
N ASN A 223 7.06 15.97 -1.54
CA ASN A 223 7.78 17.11 -0.98
C ASN A 223 9.27 17.03 -1.26
N ILE A 224 9.84 18.22 -1.29
CA ILE A 224 11.10 18.62 -1.91
C ILE A 224 12.31 17.90 -1.29
N CYS A 225 13.25 17.59 -2.18
CA CYS A 225 14.59 17.03 -2.00
C CYS A 225 15.22 17.31 -0.63
N GLY A 226 15.43 16.26 0.16
CA GLY A 226 16.48 16.18 1.17
C GLY A 226 17.69 15.40 0.64
N PRO A 227 18.89 15.57 1.22
CA PRO A 227 20.00 14.66 0.94
C PRO A 227 19.57 13.25 1.30
N CYS A 228 20.02 12.26 0.52
CA CYS A 228 19.70 10.87 0.75
C CYS A 228 19.97 10.50 2.20
N LEU A 229 19.01 9.84 2.84
CA LEU A 229 19.25 9.29 4.16
C LEU A 229 20.26 8.15 3.94
N PRO A 230 21.51 8.26 4.42
CA PRO A 230 22.50 7.22 4.20
C PRO A 230 21.99 6.00 4.94
N ALA A 231 21.45 5.04 4.21
CA ALA A 231 21.04 3.80 4.82
C ALA A 231 22.32 3.01 5.10
N ASN A 232 22.61 2.73 6.37
CA ASN A 232 23.55 1.67 6.72
C ASN A 232 22.83 0.35 6.41
N ILE A 233 22.74 0.04 5.10
CA ILE A 233 22.09 -1.14 4.56
C ILE A 233 22.97 -2.36 4.81
#